data_AF-A0A7X9W5M8-F1
#
_entry.id   AF-A0A7X9W5M8-F1
#
_cell.length_a   1.000
_cell.length_b   1.000
_cell.length_c   1.000
_cell.angle_alpha   90.00
_cell.angle_beta   90.00
_cell.angle_gamma   90.00
#
_symmetry.space_group_name_H-M   'P 1'
#
loop_
_entity.id
_entity.type
_entity.pdbx_description
1 polymer ?
#
loop_
_entity_poly.entity_id
_entity_poly.type
_entity_poly.pdbx_seq_one_letter_code
_entity_poly.pdbx_strand_id
1 'polypeptide(L)'
;MTDVDELERLAALRDRGVLSAEEFDRAKAKILDALVTPQPAEAIPSAAKQKEGMPFIGKAVLVIGGLFGAILIFSVMGRNSGQAEPEAALRGGIALCWKDYERKSLSASDKQFVASTCERMERDYRQKYGREP
;
A
#
# COMPACT_ATOMS: atom_id res chain seq x y z
N MET A 1 -20.93 13.02 -7.64
CA MET A 1 -20.28 11.71 -7.63
C MET A 1 -21.41 10.71 -7.71
N THR A 2 -21.50 9.95 -8.79
CA THR A 2 -22.65 9.07 -9.06
C THR A 2 -22.42 7.70 -8.45
N ASP A 3 -23.49 6.96 -8.13
CA ASP A 3 -23.39 5.60 -7.56
C ASP A 3 -22.65 4.62 -8.49
N VAL A 4 -22.63 4.93 -9.80
CA VAL A 4 -21.86 4.21 -10.82
C VAL A 4 -20.35 4.40 -10.62
N ASP A 5 -19.91 5.61 -10.27
CA ASP A 5 -18.50 5.91 -9.99
C ASP A 5 -18.00 5.15 -8.74
N GLU A 6 -18.87 4.94 -7.74
CA GLU A 6 -18.54 4.15 -6.55
C GLU A 6 -18.36 2.66 -6.85
N LEU A 7 -19.21 2.08 -7.69
CA LEU A 7 -19.08 0.68 -8.12
C LEU A 7 -17.78 0.43 -8.88
N GLU A 8 -17.39 1.36 -9.75
CA GLU A 8 -16.13 1.28 -10.50
C GLU A 8 -14.91 1.37 -9.58
N ARG A 9 -14.96 2.26 -8.58
CA ARG A 9 -13.92 2.37 -7.56
C ARG A 9 -13.80 1.09 -6.72
N LEU A 10 -14.91 0.46 -6.35
CA LEU A 10 -14.91 -0.81 -5.62
C LEU A 10 -14.32 -1.94 -6.46
N ALA A 11 -14.62 -2.00 -7.76
CA ALA A 11 -14.05 -3.00 -8.66
C ALA A 11 -12.52 -2.86 -8.76
N ALA A 12 -12.03 -1.62 -8.88
CA ALA A 12 -10.59 -1.33 -8.90
C ALA A 12 -9.87 -1.69 -7.59
N LEU A 13 -10.56 -1.71 -6.45
CA LEU A 13 -9.99 -2.12 -5.16
C LEU A 13 -9.94 -3.64 -5.01
N ARG A 14 -10.95 -4.36 -5.51
CA ARG A 14 -10.96 -5.82 -5.59
C ARG A 14 -9.86 -6.34 -6.50
N ASP A 15 -9.69 -5.75 -7.68
CA ASP A 15 -8.68 -6.19 -8.65
C ASP A 15 -7.24 -5.96 -8.15
N ARG A 16 -7.06 -5.02 -7.20
CA ARG A 16 -5.80 -4.79 -6.48
C ARG A 16 -5.61 -5.72 -5.27
N GLY A 17 -6.55 -6.63 -5.00
CA GLY A 17 -6.52 -7.54 -3.86
C GLY A 17 -6.72 -6.87 -2.49
N VAL A 18 -7.21 -5.63 -2.47
CA VAL A 18 -7.45 -4.87 -1.23
C VAL A 18 -8.75 -5.30 -0.55
N LEU A 19 -9.71 -5.80 -1.34
CA LEU A 19 -11.00 -6.32 -0.88
C LEU A 19 -11.12 -7.80 -1.24
N SER A 20 -11.60 -8.60 -0.30
CA SER A 20 -12.02 -9.98 -0.58
C SER A 20 -13.30 -10.00 -1.43
N ALA A 21 -13.54 -11.10 -2.14
CA ALA A 21 -14.72 -11.24 -3.00
C ALA A 21 -16.03 -11.07 -2.20
N GLU A 22 -16.08 -11.58 -0.96
CA GLU A 22 -17.25 -11.45 -0.09
C GLU A 22 -17.53 -10.00 0.34
N GLU A 23 -16.49 -9.21 0.60
CA GLU A 23 -16.64 -7.80 0.99
C GLU A 23 -17.09 -6.94 -0.19
N PHE A 24 -16.59 -7.26 -1.39
CA PHE A 24 -17.03 -6.61 -2.62
C PHE A 24 -18.52 -6.87 -2.90
N ASP A 25 -18.97 -8.12 -2.76
CA ASP A 25 -20.37 -8.47 -3.00
C ASP A 25 -21.33 -7.84 -1.99
N ARG A 26 -20.95 -7.74 -0.71
CA ARG A 26 -21.75 -7.01 0.30
C ARG A 26 -21.84 -5.53 0.01
N ALA A 27 -20.74 -4.90 -0.41
CA ALA A 27 -20.73 -3.47 -0.74
C ALA A 27 -21.57 -3.18 -1.99
N LYS A 28 -21.42 -4.01 -3.02
CA LYS A 28 -22.21 -3.93 -4.25
C LYS A 28 -23.70 -4.13 -3.99
N ALA A 29 -24.08 -5.11 -3.18
CA ALA A 29 -25.47 -5.36 -2.83
C ALA A 29 -26.11 -4.15 -2.13
N LYS A 30 -25.37 -3.48 -1.25
CA LYS A 30 -25.85 -2.28 -0.54
C LYS A 30 -26.09 -1.08 -1.47
N ILE A 31 -25.23 -0.89 -2.46
CA ILE A 31 -25.40 0.18 -3.46
C ILE A 31 -26.59 -0.14 -4.38
N LEU A 32 -26.73 -1.39 -4.79
CA LEU A 32 -27.87 -1.83 -5.61
C LEU A 32 -29.20 -1.72 -4.86
N ASP A 33 -29.23 -2.06 -3.57
CA ASP A 33 -30.41 -1.90 -2.70
C ASP A 33 -30.81 -0.43 -2.52
N ALA A 34 -29.82 0.46 -2.39
CA ALA A 34 -30.03 1.92 -2.34
C ALA A 34 -30.58 2.50 -3.66
N LEU A 35 -30.24 1.90 -4.81
CA LEU A 35 -30.76 2.29 -6.13
C LEU A 35 -32.16 1.74 -6.42
N VAL A 36 -32.49 0.57 -5.86
CA VAL A 36 -33.78 -0.09 -6.06
C VAL A 36 -34.85 0.42 -5.10
N THR A 37 -34.48 0.95 -3.94
CA THR A 37 -35.45 1.45 -2.96
C THR A 37 -35.88 2.88 -3.33
N PRO A 38 -37.12 3.12 -3.83
CA PRO A 38 -37.64 4.47 -3.88
C PRO A 38 -37.74 4.97 -2.45
N GLN A 39 -37.08 6.09 -2.10
CA GLN A 39 -37.19 6.72 -0.79
C GLN A 39 -38.67 6.80 -0.38
N PRO A 40 -39.13 6.04 0.62
CA PRO A 40 -40.39 6.32 1.25
C PRO A 40 -40.12 7.52 2.14
N ALA A 41 -40.77 8.64 1.82
CA ALA A 41 -40.94 9.73 2.77
C ALA A 41 -41.45 9.14 4.09
N GLU A 42 -40.71 9.40 5.16
CA GLU A 42 -41.11 9.29 6.57
C GLU A 42 -41.56 7.91 7.09
N ALA A 43 -40.65 7.23 7.79
CA ALA A 43 -41.01 6.53 9.01
C ALA A 43 -39.81 6.56 9.96
N ILE A 44 -39.91 7.33 11.04
CA ILE A 44 -39.03 7.23 12.20
C ILE A 44 -39.55 6.06 13.04
N PRO A 45 -38.85 4.91 13.13
CA PRO A 45 -39.07 3.99 14.23
C PRO A 45 -38.35 4.53 15.48
N SER A 46 -39.18 5.09 16.35
CA SER A 46 -38.93 5.24 17.77
C SER A 46 -38.70 3.88 18.43
N ALA A 47 -37.86 3.90 19.48
CA ALA A 47 -37.77 2.96 20.60
C ALA A 47 -36.83 1.75 20.52
N ALA A 48 -35.69 1.94 21.22
CA ALA A 48 -35.31 1.18 22.42
C ALA A 48 -34.58 -0.17 22.27
N LYS A 49 -33.27 -0.15 22.54
CA LYS A 49 -32.70 -0.65 23.81
C LYS A 49 -31.20 -0.33 23.89
N GLN A 50 -30.90 0.87 24.39
CA GLN A 50 -29.56 1.18 24.88
C GLN A 50 -29.47 0.65 26.31
N LYS A 51 -29.02 -0.61 26.45
CA LYS A 51 -28.70 -1.17 27.76
C LYS A 51 -27.35 -0.64 28.21
N GLU A 52 -27.38 -0.14 29.43
CA GLU A 52 -26.27 0.36 30.23
C GLU A 52 -25.10 -0.63 30.34
N GLY A 53 -23.91 -0.05 30.47
CA GLY A 53 -22.92 -0.56 31.41
C GLY A 53 -21.92 -1.59 30.89
N MET A 54 -20.81 -1.11 30.32
CA MET A 54 -19.52 -1.71 30.65
C MET A 54 -18.35 -0.71 30.51
N PRO A 55 -17.72 -0.26 31.61
CA PRO A 55 -16.56 0.64 31.57
C PRO A 55 -15.26 -0.02 31.04
N PHE A 56 -15.35 -1.25 30.53
CA PHE A 56 -14.21 -2.04 30.04
C PHE A 56 -13.90 -1.80 28.56
N ILE A 57 -14.92 -1.50 27.73
CA ILE A 57 -14.74 -1.25 26.29
C ILE A 57 -14.01 0.08 26.05
N GLY A 58 -14.29 1.11 26.85
CA GLY A 58 -13.59 2.40 26.75
C GLY A 58 -12.08 2.27 26.95
N LYS A 59 -11.65 1.48 27.95
CA LYS A 59 -10.22 1.22 28.20
C LYS A 59 -9.61 0.32 27.11
N ALA A 60 -10.34 -0.70 26.65
CA ALA A 60 -9.87 -1.57 25.57
C ALA A 60 -9.70 -0.82 24.23
N VAL A 61 -10.63 0.06 23.88
CA VAL A 61 -10.54 0.90 22.66
C VAL A 61 -9.39 1.90 22.76
N LEU A 62 -9.12 2.47 23.95
CA LEU A 62 -7.99 3.37 24.15
C LEU A 62 -6.64 2.65 24.09
N VAL A 63 -6.55 1.43 24.63
CA VAL A 63 -5.33 0.59 24.56
C VAL A 63 -5.09 0.09 23.13
N ILE A 64 -6.12 -0.42 22.45
CA ILE A 64 -6.00 -0.90 21.06
C ILE A 64 -5.72 0.27 20.12
N GLY A 65 -6.45 1.38 20.25
CA GLY A 65 -6.21 2.60 19.47
C GLY A 65 -4.84 3.21 19.73
N GLY A 66 -4.39 3.22 20.99
CA GLY A 66 -3.05 3.67 21.37
C GLY A 66 -1.94 2.78 20.80
N LEU A 67 -2.11 1.45 20.84
CA LEU A 67 -1.16 0.50 20.28
C LEU A 67 -1.07 0.64 18.74
N PHE A 68 -2.22 0.73 18.08
CA PHE A 68 -2.26 0.91 16.62
C PHE A 68 -1.67 2.26 16.21
N GLY A 69 -2.00 3.33 16.94
CA GLY A 69 -1.39 4.65 16.76
C GLY A 69 0.12 4.63 16.97
N ALA A 70 0.61 3.97 18.01
CA ALA A 70 2.05 3.82 18.27
C ALA A 70 2.76 3.03 17.17
N ILE A 71 2.16 1.95 16.65
CA ILE A 71 2.71 1.17 15.52
C ILE A 71 2.77 2.02 14.25
N LEU A 72 1.74 2.83 13.96
CA LEU A 72 1.74 3.73 12.81
C LEU A 72 2.80 4.83 12.94
N ILE A 73 2.91 5.46 14.12
CA ILE A 73 3.94 6.47 14.41
C ILE A 73 5.34 5.86 14.31
N PHE A 74 5.55 4.67 14.88
CA PHE A 74 6.82 3.95 14.81
C PHE A 74 7.14 3.48 13.39
N SER A 75 6.14 3.16 12.56
CA SER A 75 6.35 2.83 11.14
C SER A 75 6.74 4.05 10.30
N VAL A 76 6.21 5.24 10.64
CA VAL A 76 6.59 6.50 9.97
C VAL A 76 7.98 6.95 10.44
N MET A 77 8.28 6.88 11.74
CA MET A 77 9.59 7.27 12.29
C MET A 77 10.70 6.24 12.03
N GLY A 78 10.38 4.94 12.00
CA GLY A 78 11.33 3.84 11.77
C GLY A 78 11.84 3.76 10.33
N ARG A 79 11.15 4.39 9.36
CA ARG A 79 11.69 4.61 8.01
C ARG A 79 12.86 5.61 7.99
N ASN A 80 13.10 6.33 9.09
CA ASN A 80 14.17 7.31 9.20
C ASN A 80 15.46 6.75 9.82
N SER A 81 15.44 5.55 10.42
CA SER A 81 16.60 4.95 11.13
C SER A 81 17.39 3.94 10.28
N GLY A 82 17.18 3.92 8.97
CA GLY A 82 17.91 3.10 8.01
C GLY A 82 18.77 3.93 7.05
N GLN A 83 19.44 4.99 7.51
CA GLN A 83 20.51 5.63 6.74
C GLN A 83 21.76 4.74 6.75
N ALA A 84 21.67 3.56 6.16
CA ALA A 84 22.86 2.95 5.58
C ALA A 84 23.27 3.86 4.42
N GLU A 85 24.50 4.35 4.45
CA GLU A 85 24.97 5.46 3.62
C GLU A 85 24.50 5.33 2.16
N PRO A 86 23.88 6.38 1.59
CA PRO A 86 23.33 6.32 0.24
C PRO A 86 24.40 5.93 -0.79
N GLU A 87 25.67 6.20 -0.49
CA GLU A 87 26.79 5.86 -1.35
C GLU A 87 27.15 4.37 -1.33
N ALA A 88 27.32 3.75 -0.16
CA ALA A 88 27.69 2.34 -0.05
C ALA A 88 26.60 1.43 -0.64
N ALA A 89 25.34 1.79 -0.45
CA ALA A 89 24.21 1.10 -1.08
C ALA A 89 24.23 1.23 -2.61
N LEU A 90 24.54 2.42 -3.15
CA LEU A 90 24.66 2.64 -4.60
C LEU A 90 25.81 1.84 -5.21
N ARG A 91 26.99 1.86 -4.58
CA ARG A 91 28.14 1.04 -4.98
C ARG A 91 27.81 -0.44 -4.97
N GLY A 92 27.18 -0.93 -3.89
CA GLY A 92 26.74 -2.32 -3.76
C GLY A 92 25.75 -2.72 -4.86
N GLY A 93 24.81 -1.83 -5.21
CA GLY A 93 23.88 -2.04 -6.32
C GLY A 93 24.57 -2.14 -7.68
N ILE A 94 25.55 -1.28 -7.96
CA ILE A 94 26.34 -1.32 -9.21
C ILE A 94 27.15 -2.62 -9.29
N ALA A 95 27.83 -3.00 -8.19
CA ALA A 95 28.59 -4.24 -8.13
C ALA A 95 27.70 -5.48 -8.35
N LEU A 96 26.48 -5.47 -7.78
CA LEU A 96 25.51 -6.54 -7.99
C LEU A 96 25.02 -6.58 -9.45
N CYS A 97 24.80 -5.43 -10.08
CA CYS A 97 24.40 -5.33 -11.49
C CYS A 97 25.42 -6.01 -12.42
N TRP A 98 26.71 -5.71 -12.26
CA TRP A 98 27.77 -6.34 -13.04
C TRP A 98 27.92 -7.83 -12.75
N LYS A 99 27.74 -8.25 -11.50
CA LYS A 99 27.71 -9.66 -11.14
C LYS A 99 26.57 -10.41 -11.85
N ASP A 100 25.40 -9.80 -11.98
CA ASP A 100 24.27 -10.38 -12.70
C ASP A 100 24.51 -10.45 -14.22
N TYR A 101 25.19 -9.45 -14.79
CA TYR A 101 25.64 -9.46 -16.19
C TYR A 101 26.54 -10.67 -16.53
N GLU A 102 27.42 -11.08 -15.60
CA GLU A 102 28.33 -12.22 -15.80
C GLU A 102 27.64 -13.58 -15.74
N ARG A 103 26.36 -13.66 -15.35
CA ARG A 103 25.67 -14.94 -15.23
C ARG A 103 25.55 -15.63 -16.59
N LYS A 104 25.93 -16.91 -16.62
CA LYS A 104 25.90 -17.76 -17.82
C LYS A 104 24.49 -18.02 -18.36
N SER A 105 23.46 -17.80 -17.56
CA SER A 105 22.06 -17.99 -17.93
C SER A 105 21.48 -16.86 -18.76
N LEU A 106 22.14 -15.69 -18.86
CA LEU A 106 21.64 -14.58 -19.67
C LEU A 106 21.98 -14.79 -21.15
N SER A 107 20.98 -14.56 -22.01
CA SER A 107 21.19 -14.50 -23.45
C SER A 107 22.06 -13.29 -23.82
N ALA A 108 22.66 -13.31 -25.01
CA ALA A 108 23.45 -12.17 -25.50
C ALA A 108 22.65 -10.86 -25.55
N SER A 109 21.35 -10.95 -25.87
CA SER A 109 20.44 -9.79 -25.88
C SER A 109 20.20 -9.26 -24.47
N ASP A 110 19.96 -10.13 -23.49
CA ASP A 110 19.73 -9.71 -22.11
C ASP A 110 20.98 -9.07 -21.50
N LYS A 111 22.16 -9.59 -21.85
CA LYS A 111 23.44 -9.01 -21.44
C LYS A 111 23.60 -7.57 -21.89
N GLN A 112 23.25 -7.25 -23.14
CA GLN A 112 23.29 -5.87 -23.64
C GLN A 112 22.34 -4.95 -22.86
N PHE A 113 21.13 -5.45 -22.56
CA PHE A 113 20.17 -4.68 -21.78
C PHE A 113 20.67 -4.43 -20.34
N VAL A 114 21.20 -5.46 -19.68
CA VAL A 114 21.77 -5.32 -18.33
C VAL A 114 22.97 -4.37 -18.34
N ALA A 115 23.89 -4.51 -19.30
CA ALA A 115 25.04 -3.61 -19.44
C ALA A 115 24.60 -2.15 -19.56
N SER A 116 23.60 -1.86 -20.41
CA SER A 116 23.07 -0.50 -20.59
C SER A 116 22.50 0.09 -19.29
N THR A 117 21.95 -0.77 -18.42
CA THR A 117 21.43 -0.37 -17.11
C THR A 117 22.56 -0.15 -16.11
N CYS A 118 23.56 -1.04 -16.06
CA CYS A 118 24.71 -0.90 -15.17
C CYS A 118 25.51 0.37 -15.50
N GLU A 119 25.81 0.61 -16.78
CA GLU A 119 26.50 1.83 -17.24
C GLU A 119 25.75 3.12 -16.88
N ARG A 120 24.41 3.09 -16.94
CA ARG A 120 23.58 4.21 -16.50
C ARG A 120 23.75 4.45 -15.00
N MET A 121 23.71 3.41 -14.19
CA MET A 121 23.90 3.54 -12.74
C MET A 121 25.29 4.08 -12.39
N GLU A 122 26.34 3.65 -13.10
CA GLU A 122 27.69 4.19 -12.93
C GLU A 122 27.78 5.67 -13.31
N ARG A 123 27.15 6.06 -14.42
CA ARG A 123 27.10 7.46 -14.82
C ARG A 123 26.38 8.31 -13.77
N ASP A 124 25.24 7.85 -13.27
CA ASP A 124 24.47 8.57 -12.27
C ASP A 124 25.26 8.65 -10.94
N TYR A 125 26.01 7.60 -10.59
CA TYR A 125 26.94 7.60 -9.46
C TYR A 125 28.07 8.62 -9.65
N ARG A 126 28.73 8.63 -10.82
CA ARG A 126 29.78 9.61 -11.15
C ARG A 126 29.25 11.05 -11.14
N GLN A 127 28.06 11.28 -11.66
CA GLN A 127 27.42 12.60 -11.62
C GLN A 127 27.14 13.06 -10.18
N LYS A 128 26.76 12.14 -9.30
CA LYS A 128 26.42 12.44 -7.92
C LYS A 128 27.64 12.61 -7.01
N TYR A 129 28.69 11.81 -7.21
CA TYR A 129 29.84 11.71 -6.29
C TYR A 129 31.18 12.13 -6.89
N GLY A 130 31.27 12.38 -8.19
CA GLY A 130 32.49 12.84 -8.86
C GLY A 130 33.63 11.82 -8.91
N ARG A 131 33.35 10.53 -8.65
CA ARG A 131 34.32 9.43 -8.63
C ARG A 131 33.71 8.15 -9.17
N GLU A 132 34.55 7.19 -9.55
CA GLU A 132 34.08 5.87 -9.98
C GLU A 132 33.54 5.06 -8.78
N PRO A 133 32.50 4.24 -9.02
CA PRO A 133 31.89 3.41 -7.98
C PRO A 133 32.83 2.34 -7.45
#